data_AF-A0A9W6NMK4-F1
#
_entry.id   AF-A0A9W6NMK4-F1
#
_cell.length_a   1.000
_cell.length_b   1.000
_cell.length_c   1.000
_cell.angle_alpha   90.00
_cell.angle_beta   90.00
_cell.angle_gamma   90.00
#
_symmetry.space_group_name_H-M   'P 1'
#
loop_
_entity.id
_entity.type
_entity.pdbx_description
1 polymer ?
#
loop_
_entity_poly.entity_id
_entity_poly.type
_entity_poly.pdbx_seq_one_letter_code
_entity_poly.pdbx_strand_id
1 'polypeptide(L)'
;MFLAAHLVVQAAWAQPYSWVHHNISDLGNVSCGPWGDDRRYVCSPRHAWMNAALVVSGLLLTAGVLLLRRYWRARPAPTLLLAASGAWVLVGFVPADVHLGWHLLGAVLIFFAGNVGLLLAGRSGWPAPLRRFAVVTGALGLAGAGLHLSGTYLGLGMGGTERVAAFAVPVWMAAAGLATLLGRADAQDAGTV
;
A
#
# COMPACT_ATOMS: atom_id res chain seq x y z
N MET A 1 0.22 3.30 -10.74
CA MET A 1 1.69 3.36 -10.91
C MET A 1 2.38 2.23 -10.16
N PHE A 2 2.25 2.13 -8.82
CA PHE A 2 2.91 1.11 -8.00
C PHE A 2 2.86 -0.32 -8.58
N LEU A 3 1.68 -0.86 -8.89
CA LEU A 3 1.55 -2.23 -9.41
C LEU A 3 2.31 -2.44 -10.73
N ALA A 4 2.28 -1.45 -11.63
CA ALA A 4 3.00 -1.52 -12.90
C ALA A 4 4.52 -1.52 -12.66
N ALA A 5 5.02 -0.64 -11.77
CA ALA A 5 6.43 -0.62 -11.40
C ALA A 5 6.86 -1.94 -10.73
N HIS A 6 6.03 -2.49 -9.84
CA HIS A 6 6.26 -3.79 -9.21
C HIS A 6 6.46 -4.90 -10.25
N LEU A 7 5.53 -5.02 -11.21
CA LEU A 7 5.60 -6.01 -12.28
C LEU A 7 6.80 -5.82 -13.22
N VAL A 8 7.20 -4.58 -13.49
CA VAL A 8 8.35 -4.28 -14.36
C VAL A 8 9.67 -4.52 -13.64
N VAL A 9 9.78 -4.15 -12.37
CA VAL A 9 11.01 -4.31 -11.59
C VAL A 9 11.25 -5.77 -11.29
N GLN A 10 10.22 -6.53 -10.89
CA GLN A 10 10.37 -7.97 -10.62
C GLN A 10 10.81 -8.75 -11.88
N ALA A 11 10.35 -8.34 -13.07
CA ALA A 11 10.68 -8.99 -14.33
C ALA A 11 12.14 -8.76 -14.74
N ALA A 12 12.81 -7.77 -14.14
CA ALA A 12 14.21 -7.48 -14.38
C ALA A 12 15.16 -8.28 -13.46
N TRP A 13 14.64 -9.11 -12.55
CA TRP A 13 15.47 -9.96 -11.69
C TRP A 13 16.07 -11.11 -12.49
N ALA A 14 17.37 -11.39 -12.25
CA ALA A 14 18.06 -12.49 -12.93
C ALA A 14 17.55 -13.87 -12.49
N GLN A 15 17.23 -14.01 -11.21
CA GLN A 15 16.51 -15.17 -10.67
C GLN A 15 15.03 -14.80 -10.53
N PRO A 16 14.09 -15.69 -10.92
CA PRO A 16 12.67 -15.36 -10.90
C PRO A 16 12.19 -14.90 -9.52
N TYR A 17 11.64 -13.69 -9.47
CA TYR A 17 11.06 -13.14 -8.27
C TYR A 17 9.78 -13.89 -7.86
N SER A 18 9.80 -14.54 -6.70
CA SER A 18 8.63 -15.20 -6.09
C SER A 18 7.80 -14.25 -5.25
N TRP A 19 6.49 -14.16 -5.54
CA TRP A 19 5.52 -13.38 -4.73
C TRP A 19 5.25 -13.98 -3.35
N VAL A 20 5.52 -15.28 -3.19
CA VAL A 20 5.33 -16.00 -1.93
C VAL A 20 6.52 -15.76 -1.00
N HIS A 21 7.74 -15.82 -1.54
CA HIS A 21 8.96 -15.80 -0.74
C HIS A 21 9.62 -14.43 -0.62
N HIS A 22 9.40 -13.52 -1.58
CA HIS A 22 10.03 -12.20 -1.55
C HIS A 22 9.05 -11.12 -1.15
N ASN A 23 9.55 -10.23 -0.30
CA ASN A 23 8.84 -9.04 0.10
C ASN A 23 8.82 -8.01 -1.05
N ILE A 24 7.82 -7.15 -1.07
CA ILE A 24 7.76 -5.92 -1.85
C ILE A 24 9.01 -5.09 -1.58
N SER A 25 9.45 -5.00 -0.31
CA SER A 25 10.66 -4.28 0.09
C SER A 25 11.91 -4.79 -0.63
N ASP A 26 11.98 -6.08 -0.96
CA ASP A 26 13.15 -6.67 -1.64
C ASP A 26 13.35 -6.08 -3.05
N LEU A 27 12.26 -5.64 -3.71
CA LEU A 27 12.33 -4.92 -4.98
C LEU A 27 12.99 -3.54 -4.83
N GLY A 28 13.04 -2.98 -3.63
CA GLY A 28 13.66 -1.69 -3.32
C GLY A 28 15.10 -1.76 -2.81
N ASN A 29 15.63 -2.97 -2.54
CA ASN A 29 16.99 -3.13 -2.04
C ASN A 29 18.03 -2.62 -3.05
N VAL A 30 19.00 -1.85 -2.57
CA VAL A 30 20.03 -1.20 -3.41
C VAL A 30 21.26 -2.07 -3.62
N SER A 31 21.49 -3.04 -2.72
CA SER A 31 22.60 -3.98 -2.74
C SER A 31 22.15 -5.37 -3.17
N CYS A 32 23.07 -6.15 -3.73
CA CYS A 32 22.83 -7.56 -4.04
C CYS A 32 23.53 -8.46 -3.02
N GLY A 33 22.82 -9.43 -2.45
CA GLY A 33 23.37 -10.36 -1.47
C GLY A 33 22.31 -11.07 -0.62
N PRO A 34 22.75 -11.92 0.35
CA PRO A 34 21.86 -12.50 1.35
C PRO A 34 21.18 -11.41 2.19
N TRP A 35 19.86 -11.46 2.31
CA TRP A 35 19.04 -10.46 2.99
C TRP A 35 17.97 -11.11 3.87
N GLY A 36 17.63 -10.48 4.99
CA GLY A 36 16.63 -10.97 5.94
C GLY A 36 17.08 -12.16 6.79
N ASP A 37 16.21 -12.56 7.73
CA ASP A 37 16.48 -13.65 8.68
C ASP A 37 16.64 -15.02 8.02
N ASP A 38 15.96 -15.23 6.90
CA ASP A 38 16.04 -16.45 6.08
C ASP A 38 17.25 -16.45 5.12
N ARG A 39 18.07 -15.38 5.15
CA ARG A 39 19.27 -15.20 4.30
C ARG A 39 19.00 -15.40 2.82
N ARG A 40 17.78 -15.13 2.34
CA ARG A 40 17.42 -15.26 0.92
C ARG A 40 18.25 -14.31 0.07
N TYR A 41 18.63 -14.75 -1.13
CA TYR A 41 19.40 -13.90 -2.03
C TYR A 41 18.49 -12.85 -2.69
N VAL A 42 18.76 -11.57 -2.44
CA VAL A 42 18.02 -10.45 -3.02
C VAL A 42 18.95 -9.64 -3.92
N CYS A 43 18.49 -9.31 -5.12
CA CYS A 43 19.19 -8.43 -6.03
C CYS A 43 18.15 -7.76 -6.95
N SER A 44 17.94 -6.46 -6.79
CA SER A 44 16.96 -5.69 -7.57
C SER A 44 17.65 -4.70 -8.52
N PRO A 45 17.86 -5.05 -9.80
CA PRO A 45 18.60 -4.21 -10.75
C PRO A 45 17.90 -2.86 -11.04
N ARG A 46 16.58 -2.79 -10.83
CA ARG A 46 15.75 -1.60 -11.07
C ARG A 46 15.16 -1.03 -9.78
N HIS A 47 15.85 -1.20 -8.65
CA HIS A 47 15.40 -0.70 -7.33
C HIS A 47 15.05 0.79 -7.35
N ALA A 48 15.80 1.62 -8.09
CA ALA A 48 15.53 3.05 -8.20
C ALA A 48 14.11 3.34 -8.73
N TRP A 49 13.63 2.56 -9.71
CA TRP A 49 12.27 2.69 -10.22
C TRP A 49 11.24 2.23 -9.19
N MET A 50 11.49 1.11 -8.50
CA MET A 50 10.60 0.66 -7.44
C MET A 50 10.45 1.73 -6.34
N ASN A 51 11.58 2.24 -5.85
CA ASN A 51 11.65 3.25 -4.80
C ASN A 51 10.97 4.56 -5.22
N ALA A 52 11.22 5.03 -6.45
CA ALA A 52 10.49 6.17 -7.01
C ALA A 52 8.98 5.92 -7.10
N ALA A 53 8.56 4.69 -7.46
CA ALA A 53 7.14 4.33 -7.50
C ALA A 53 6.49 4.30 -6.12
N LEU A 54 7.21 3.89 -5.07
CA LEU A 54 6.76 3.99 -3.68
C LEU A 54 6.53 5.46 -3.29
N VAL A 55 7.52 6.32 -3.56
CA VAL A 55 7.42 7.77 -3.29
C VAL A 55 6.23 8.40 -4.01
N VAL A 56 6.13 8.23 -5.33
CA VAL A 56 5.03 8.81 -6.11
C VAL A 56 3.68 8.26 -5.66
N SER A 57 3.60 6.98 -5.28
CA SER A 57 2.36 6.41 -4.78
C SER A 57 1.97 7.02 -3.42
N GLY A 58 2.91 7.22 -2.51
CA GLY A 58 2.65 7.93 -1.24
C GLY A 58 2.16 9.36 -1.46
N LEU A 59 2.73 10.09 -2.42
CA LEU A 59 2.27 11.43 -2.80
C LEU A 59 0.86 11.43 -3.39
N LEU A 60 0.56 10.48 -4.29
CA LEU A 60 -0.78 10.34 -4.88
C LEU A 60 -1.83 9.93 -3.84
N LEU A 61 -1.49 9.04 -2.90
CA LEU A 61 -2.38 8.67 -1.80
C LEU A 61 -2.66 9.88 -0.91
N THR A 62 -1.61 10.66 -0.57
CA THR A 62 -1.74 11.90 0.19
C THR A 62 -2.69 12.87 -0.52
N ALA A 63 -2.49 13.12 -1.81
CA ALA A 63 -3.36 13.97 -2.61
C ALA A 63 -4.80 13.44 -2.61
N GLY A 64 -5.00 12.13 -2.78
CA GLY A 64 -6.31 11.49 -2.72
C GLY A 64 -7.03 11.72 -1.39
N VAL A 65 -6.34 11.54 -0.26
CA VAL A 65 -6.93 11.76 1.07
C VAL A 65 -7.39 13.21 1.26
N LEU A 66 -6.60 14.18 0.78
CA LEU A 66 -6.90 15.61 0.86
C LEU A 66 -8.03 16.05 -0.09
N LEU A 67 -8.04 15.53 -1.32
CA LEU A 67 -9.07 15.83 -2.32
C LEU A 67 -10.44 15.28 -1.91
N LEU A 68 -10.47 14.12 -1.24
CA LEU A 68 -11.70 13.48 -0.78
C LEU A 68 -12.15 13.94 0.62
N ARG A 69 -11.59 15.04 1.14
CA ARG A 69 -11.80 15.49 2.53
C ARG A 69 -13.26 15.62 2.96
N ARG A 70 -14.14 16.03 2.04
CA ARG A 70 -15.57 16.30 2.30
C ARG A 70 -16.36 15.06 2.72
N TYR A 71 -15.77 13.88 2.57
CA TYR A 71 -16.46 12.63 2.81
C TYR A 71 -15.95 11.90 4.06
N TRP A 72 -14.85 12.35 4.65
CA TRP A 72 -14.43 11.85 5.95
C TRP A 72 -15.36 12.37 7.04
N ARG A 73 -15.97 11.46 7.79
CA ARG A 73 -16.81 11.80 8.95
C ARG A 73 -16.16 11.45 10.28
N ALA A 74 -15.32 10.40 10.29
CA ALA A 74 -14.48 10.07 11.43
C ALA A 74 -13.16 10.84 11.31
N ARG A 75 -12.95 11.86 12.16
CA ARG A 75 -11.71 12.66 12.21
C ARG A 75 -10.41 11.83 12.23
N PRO A 76 -10.30 10.68 12.93
CA PRO A 76 -9.05 9.91 12.92
C PRO A 76 -8.74 9.22 11.58
N ALA A 77 -9.74 8.94 10.73
CA ALA A 77 -9.53 8.22 9.47
C ALA A 77 -8.53 8.94 8.53
N PRO A 78 -8.73 10.21 8.14
CA PRO A 78 -7.79 10.90 7.27
C PRO A 78 -6.41 11.06 7.89
N THR A 79 -6.30 11.29 9.20
CA THR A 79 -4.99 11.41 9.87
C THR A 79 -4.17 10.12 9.74
N LEU A 80 -4.79 8.97 9.99
CA LEU A 80 -4.11 7.68 9.88
C LEU A 80 -3.76 7.33 8.43
N LEU A 81 -4.64 7.64 7.48
CA LEU A 81 -4.37 7.47 6.06
C LEU A 81 -3.24 8.39 5.56
N LEU A 82 -3.15 9.62 6.07
CA LEU A 82 -2.05 10.54 5.77
C LEU A 82 -0.72 10.04 6.36
N ALA A 83 -0.73 9.54 7.60
CA ALA A 83 0.45 8.93 8.21
C ALA A 83 0.96 7.73 7.39
N ALA A 84 0.05 6.84 6.97
CA ALA A 84 0.39 5.72 6.09
C ALA A 84 0.90 6.20 4.72
N SER A 85 0.28 7.21 4.12
CA SER A 85 0.70 7.76 2.83
C SER A 85 2.09 8.41 2.88
N GLY A 86 2.41 9.12 3.97
CA GLY A 86 3.76 9.62 4.23
C GLY A 86 4.75 8.49 4.47
N ALA A 87 4.33 7.40 5.10
CA ALA A 87 5.17 6.22 5.29
C ALA A 87 5.52 5.51 3.97
N TRP A 88 4.65 5.52 2.95
CA TRP A 88 5.00 5.10 1.58
C TRP A 88 6.16 5.92 1.00
N VAL A 89 6.17 7.24 1.24
CA VAL A 89 7.27 8.12 0.84
C VAL A 89 8.55 7.77 1.60
N LEU A 90 8.45 7.57 2.92
CA LEU A 90 9.58 7.18 3.76
C LEU A 90 10.24 5.89 3.29
N VAL A 91 9.48 4.80 3.10
CA VAL A 91 10.05 3.50 2.69
C VAL A 91 10.62 3.53 1.27
N GLY A 92 10.13 4.43 0.41
CA GLY A 92 10.72 4.68 -0.91
C GLY A 92 12.07 5.39 -0.85
N PHE A 93 12.27 6.30 0.10
CA PHE A 93 13.58 6.95 0.31
C PHE A 93 14.55 6.16 1.18
N VAL A 94 14.02 5.26 2.01
CA VAL A 94 14.83 4.49 2.97
C VAL A 94 14.63 3.00 2.70
N PRO A 95 15.39 2.43 1.74
CA PRO A 95 15.38 0.99 1.46
C PRO A 95 15.73 0.16 2.69
N ALA A 96 15.19 -1.05 2.74
CA ALA A 96 15.30 -1.91 3.91
C ALA A 96 16.76 -2.32 4.19
N ASP A 97 17.55 -2.55 3.16
CA ASP A 97 18.97 -2.92 3.23
C ASP A 97 19.92 -1.75 3.56
N VAL A 98 19.43 -0.51 3.49
CA VAL A 98 20.20 0.69 3.84
C VAL A 98 19.98 1.07 5.30
N HIS A 99 18.72 1.14 5.74
CA HIS A 99 18.41 1.53 7.12
C HIS A 99 17.13 0.87 7.65
N LEU A 100 17.25 -0.39 8.04
CA LEU A 100 16.14 -1.26 8.44
C LEU A 100 15.18 -0.62 9.46
N GLY A 101 15.69 0.06 10.50
CA GLY A 101 14.84 0.64 11.54
C GLY A 101 13.82 1.68 11.02
N TRP A 102 14.26 2.59 10.15
CA TRP A 102 13.38 3.59 9.54
C TRP A 102 12.42 2.97 8.53
N HIS A 103 12.89 1.97 7.78
CA HIS A 103 12.04 1.20 6.88
C HIS A 103 10.93 0.47 7.64
N LEU A 104 11.26 -0.18 8.76
CA LEU A 104 10.28 -0.87 9.62
C LEU A 104 9.26 0.09 10.23
N LEU A 105 9.68 1.28 10.68
CA LEU A 105 8.74 2.32 11.12
C LEU A 105 7.73 2.65 10.01
N GLY A 106 8.22 2.86 8.79
CA GLY A 106 7.37 3.10 7.63
C GLY A 106 6.41 1.93 7.35
N ALA A 107 6.93 0.70 7.31
CA ALA A 107 6.14 -0.51 7.08
C ALA A 107 5.03 -0.68 8.13
N VAL A 108 5.33 -0.47 9.42
CA VAL A 108 4.34 -0.54 10.51
C VAL A 108 3.24 0.51 10.33
N LEU A 109 3.57 1.74 9.93
CA LEU A 109 2.57 2.77 9.66
C LEU A 109 1.71 2.43 8.44
N ILE A 110 2.30 1.89 7.37
CA ILE A 110 1.56 1.41 6.19
C ILE A 110 0.56 0.31 6.60
N PHE A 111 1.03 -0.68 7.36
CA PHE A 111 0.27 -1.86 7.72
C PHE A 111 -0.80 -1.59 8.77
N PHE A 112 -0.51 -0.82 9.81
CA PHE A 112 -1.43 -0.63 10.92
C PHE A 112 -2.20 0.67 10.80
N ALA A 113 -1.52 1.82 10.70
CA ALA A 113 -2.23 3.09 10.59
C ALA A 113 -3.10 3.13 9.33
N GLY A 114 -2.57 2.69 8.18
CA GLY A 114 -3.31 2.64 6.92
C GLY A 114 -4.60 1.81 7.02
N ASN A 115 -4.48 0.56 7.51
CA ASN A 115 -5.62 -0.34 7.58
C ASN A 115 -6.64 0.01 8.69
N VAL A 116 -6.19 0.55 9.83
CA VAL A 116 -7.12 1.13 10.83
C VAL A 116 -7.84 2.36 10.25
N GLY A 117 -7.12 3.23 9.54
CA GLY A 117 -7.70 4.36 8.83
C GLY A 117 -8.80 3.91 7.84
N LEU A 118 -8.58 2.78 7.18
CA LEU A 118 -9.52 2.18 6.24
C LEU A 118 -10.76 1.56 6.92
N LEU A 119 -10.60 0.91 8.07
CA LEU A 119 -11.75 0.49 8.89
C LEU A 119 -12.62 1.69 9.28
N LEU A 120 -11.98 2.78 9.71
CA LEU A 120 -12.68 4.01 10.12
C LEU A 120 -13.32 4.73 8.92
N ALA A 121 -12.76 4.58 7.71
CA ALA A 121 -13.39 5.03 6.46
C ALA A 121 -14.74 4.35 6.19
N GLY A 122 -15.03 3.21 6.83
CA GLY A 122 -16.36 2.60 6.85
C GLY A 122 -17.46 3.48 7.46
N ARG A 123 -17.09 4.55 8.18
CA ARG A 123 -18.02 5.56 8.74
C ARG A 123 -18.09 6.84 7.90
N SER A 124 -17.50 6.86 6.71
CA SER A 124 -17.49 8.01 5.79
C SER A 124 -18.88 8.33 5.21
N GLY A 125 -18.96 9.44 4.47
CA GLY A 125 -20.12 9.83 3.68
C GLY A 125 -20.24 9.13 2.33
N TRP A 126 -19.48 8.05 2.09
CA TRP A 126 -19.56 7.26 0.86
C TRP A 126 -20.83 6.42 0.75
N PRO A 127 -21.20 6.03 -0.48
CA PRO A 127 -22.20 4.99 -0.71
C PRO A 127 -21.85 3.70 0.06
N ALA A 128 -22.88 2.97 0.48
CA ALA A 128 -22.72 1.77 1.31
C ALA A 128 -21.75 0.72 0.73
N PRO A 129 -21.71 0.43 -0.58
CA PRO A 129 -20.75 -0.53 -1.14
C PRO A 129 -19.30 -0.14 -0.89
N LEU A 130 -18.93 1.13 -1.12
CA LEU A 130 -17.57 1.61 -0.95
C LEU A 130 -17.14 1.65 0.53
N ARG A 131 -18.10 1.92 1.43
CA ARG A 131 -17.89 1.82 2.89
C ARG A 131 -17.61 0.39 3.33
N ARG A 132 -18.41 -0.57 2.86
CA ARG A 132 -18.22 -2.00 3.16
C ARG A 132 -16.89 -2.49 2.59
N PHE A 133 -16.55 -2.07 1.38
CA PHE A 133 -15.27 -2.37 0.76
C PHE A 133 -14.10 -1.87 1.61
N ALA A 134 -14.20 -0.66 2.18
CA ALA A 134 -13.21 -0.12 3.11
C ALA A 134 -13.04 -1.05 4.33
N VAL A 135 -14.14 -1.41 4.98
CA VAL A 135 -14.11 -2.25 6.19
C VAL A 135 -13.51 -3.63 5.89
N VAL A 136 -13.94 -4.27 4.81
CA VAL A 136 -13.44 -5.61 4.44
C VAL A 136 -11.94 -5.55 4.11
N THR A 137 -11.52 -4.63 3.25
CA THR A 137 -10.10 -4.51 2.86
C THR A 137 -9.22 -4.11 4.03
N GLY A 138 -9.67 -3.19 4.89
CA GLY A 138 -8.95 -2.82 6.11
C GLY A 138 -8.82 -3.98 7.10
N ALA A 139 -9.88 -4.77 7.29
CA ALA A 139 -9.84 -5.95 8.15
C ALA A 139 -8.87 -7.02 7.61
N LEU A 140 -8.93 -7.30 6.30
CA LEU A 140 -7.99 -8.21 5.64
C LEU A 140 -6.55 -7.71 5.74
N GLY A 141 -6.32 -6.41 5.55
CA GLY A 141 -5.00 -5.81 5.69
C GLY A 141 -4.43 -5.91 7.10
N LEU A 142 -5.25 -5.70 8.15
CA LEU A 142 -4.81 -5.92 9.54
C LEU A 142 -4.53 -7.39 9.84
N ALA A 143 -5.35 -8.31 9.33
CA ALA A 143 -5.08 -9.73 9.45
C ALA A 143 -3.76 -10.11 8.76
N GLY A 144 -3.53 -9.62 7.54
CA GLY A 144 -2.27 -9.78 6.83
C GLY A 144 -1.07 -9.20 7.59
N ALA A 145 -1.23 -8.03 8.21
CA ALA A 145 -0.20 -7.41 9.03
C ALA A 145 0.17 -8.25 10.26
N GLY A 146 -0.83 -8.79 10.97
CA GLY A 146 -0.62 -9.67 12.11
C GLY A 146 0.05 -10.99 11.72
N LEU A 147 -0.39 -11.59 10.60
CA LEU A 147 0.21 -12.79 10.04
C LEU A 147 1.68 -12.56 9.63
N HIS A 148 1.97 -11.44 8.96
CA HIS A 148 3.32 -11.09 8.54
C HIS A 148 4.25 -10.88 9.75
N LEU A 149 3.85 -10.10 10.75
CA LEU A 149 4.68 -9.84 11.93
C LEU A 149 4.85 -11.07 12.85
N SER A 150 3.88 -11.96 12.88
CA SER A 150 4.00 -13.21 13.65
C SER A 150 4.84 -14.28 12.97
N GLY A 151 5.25 -14.08 11.70
CA GLY A 151 5.89 -15.11 10.90
C GLY A 151 4.95 -16.27 10.50
N THR A 152 3.63 -16.12 10.73
CA THR A 152 2.63 -17.14 10.41
C THR A 152 2.01 -16.84 9.05
N TYR A 153 2.39 -17.58 8.01
CA TYR A 153 2.04 -17.18 6.64
C TYR A 153 0.84 -17.88 6.01
N LEU A 154 0.29 -18.94 6.63
CA LEU A 154 -0.89 -19.68 6.14
C LEU A 154 -0.84 -20.07 4.65
N GLY A 155 0.33 -20.44 4.15
CA GLY A 155 0.56 -20.79 2.73
C GLY A 155 0.69 -19.61 1.77
N LEU A 156 0.46 -18.36 2.23
CA LEU A 156 0.69 -17.14 1.42
C LEU A 156 2.18 -16.77 1.33
N GLY A 157 2.99 -17.28 2.26
CA GLY A 157 4.39 -16.91 2.42
C GLY A 157 4.59 -15.49 2.98
N MET A 158 5.85 -15.16 3.24
CA MET A 158 6.26 -13.85 3.78
C MET A 158 5.82 -12.72 2.84
N GLY A 159 6.08 -12.88 1.53
CA GLY A 159 5.71 -11.90 0.53
C GLY A 159 4.20 -11.79 0.31
N GLY A 160 3.44 -12.87 0.44
CA GLY A 160 1.99 -12.84 0.27
C GLY A 160 1.30 -12.11 1.42
N THR A 161 1.68 -12.40 2.66
CA THR A 161 1.13 -11.72 3.84
C THR A 161 1.44 -10.22 3.87
N GLU A 162 2.66 -9.83 3.44
CA GLU A 162 3.04 -8.42 3.30
C GLU A 162 2.15 -7.69 2.27
N ARG A 163 1.87 -8.32 1.13
CA ARG A 163 1.00 -7.74 0.09
C ARG A 163 -0.43 -7.56 0.55
N VAL A 164 -0.97 -8.54 1.29
CA VAL A 164 -2.29 -8.42 1.90
C VAL A 164 -2.33 -7.21 2.84
N ALA A 165 -1.29 -7.01 3.64
CA ALA A 165 -1.17 -5.85 4.53
C ALA A 165 -1.02 -4.52 3.78
N ALA A 166 -0.19 -4.48 2.74
CA ALA A 166 0.19 -3.24 2.05
C ALA A 166 -0.83 -2.76 1.01
N PHE A 167 -1.52 -3.66 0.29
CA PHE A 167 -2.31 -3.29 -0.90
C PHE A 167 -3.69 -2.72 -0.57
N ALA A 168 -4.20 -2.95 0.64
CA ALA A 168 -5.55 -2.58 1.03
C ALA A 168 -5.85 -1.08 0.82
N VAL A 169 -4.98 -0.18 1.32
CA VAL A 169 -5.17 1.27 1.16
C VAL A 169 -5.10 1.72 -0.31
N PRO A 170 -4.05 1.38 -1.09
CA PRO A 170 -3.99 1.74 -2.51
C PRO A 170 -5.19 1.24 -3.33
N VAL A 171 -5.60 -0.01 -3.12
CA VAL A 171 -6.72 -0.62 -3.84
C VAL A 171 -8.02 0.12 -3.55
N TRP A 172 -8.30 0.40 -2.27
CA TRP A 172 -9.51 1.13 -1.92
C TRP A 172 -9.48 2.58 -2.39
N MET A 173 -8.34 3.26 -2.28
CA MET A 173 -8.19 4.65 -2.74
C MET A 173 -8.41 4.78 -4.25
N ALA A 174 -7.94 3.80 -5.04
CA ALA A 174 -8.22 3.73 -6.47
C ALA A 174 -9.72 3.59 -6.75
N ALA A 175 -10.41 2.69 -6.04
CA ALA A 175 -11.86 2.51 -6.18
C ALA A 175 -12.65 3.77 -5.77
N ALA A 176 -12.27 4.42 -4.67
CA ALA A 176 -12.89 5.65 -4.21
C ALA A 176 -12.68 6.82 -5.20
N GLY A 177 -11.48 6.93 -5.76
CA GLY A 177 -11.16 7.89 -6.81
C GLY A 177 -12.00 7.66 -8.06
N LEU A 178 -12.05 6.42 -8.56
CA LEU A 178 -12.85 6.05 -9.73
C LEU A 178 -14.35 6.32 -9.52
N ALA A 179 -14.91 5.90 -8.38
CA ALA A 179 -16.31 6.17 -8.05
C ALA A 179 -16.64 7.66 -8.00
N THR A 180 -15.70 8.49 -7.52
CA THR A 180 -15.87 9.95 -7.49
C THR A 180 -15.81 10.56 -8.89
N LEU A 181 -14.97 10.04 -9.80
CA LEU A 181 -14.91 10.51 -11.18
C LEU A 181 -16.18 10.15 -11.95
N LEU A 182 -16.65 8.91 -11.83
CA LEU A 182 -17.87 8.44 -12.51
C LEU A 182 -19.11 9.22 -12.02
N GLY A 183 -19.27 9.40 -10.71
CA GLY A 183 -20.40 10.17 -10.18
C GLY A 183 -20.40 11.66 -10.54
N ARG A 184 -19.26 12.22 -10.99
CA ARG A 184 -19.21 13.58 -11.56
C ARG A 184 -19.69 13.61 -13.00
N ALA A 185 -19.35 12.62 -13.81
CA ALA A 185 -19.79 12.51 -15.18
C ALA A 185 -21.33 12.41 -15.25
N ASP A 186 -21.92 11.51 -14.45
CA ASP A 186 -23.38 11.34 -14.40
C ASP A 186 -24.12 12.64 -14.03
N ALA A 187 -23.55 13.42 -13.10
CA ALA A 187 -24.14 14.69 -12.66
C ALA A 187 -24.01 15.81 -13.70
N GLN A 188 -22.97 15.77 -14.55
CA GLN A 188 -22.81 16.72 -15.66
C GLN A 188 -23.81 16.43 -16.78
N ASP A 189 -23.99 15.16 -17.14
CA ASP A 189 -24.96 14.75 -18.17
C ASP A 189 -26.40 15.09 -17.74
N ALA A 190 -26.76 14.84 -16.47
CA ALA A 190 -28.08 15.17 -15.94
C ALA A 190 -28.41 16.67 -15.85
N GLY A 191 -27.39 17.55 -15.89
CA GLY A 191 -27.57 19.01 -15.87
C GLY A 191 -27.66 19.66 -17.25
N THR A 192 -27.60 18.86 -18.34
CA THR A 192 -27.65 19.33 -19.74
C THR A 192 -28.97 19.01 -20.45
N VAL A 193 -29.96 18.48 -19.73
CA VAL A 193 -31.34 18.20 -20.18
C VAL A 193 -32.30 19.18 -19.52
#